data_AF-A0A9E1JZG4-F1
#
_entry.id   AF-A0A9E1JZG4-F1
#
_cell.length_a   1.000
_cell.length_b   1.000
_cell.length_c   1.000
_cell.angle_alpha   90.00
_cell.angle_beta   90.00
_cell.angle_gamma   90.00
#
_symmetry.space_group_name_H-M   'P 1'
#
loop_
_entity.id
_entity.type
_entity.pdbx_description
1 polymer ?
#
loop_
_entity_poly.entity_id
_entity_poly.type
_entity_poly.pdbx_seq_one_letter_code
_entity_poly.pdbx_strand_id
1 'polypeptide(L)'
;TFPLMLPIQCIKFSGIKKGSVVYDPFVGTGTTVLAATISKMKGIGTDIDKNYIEFSKKRLLTEAKHNSSVLSSHSLFCSTNRGLFTI
;
A
#
# COMPACT_ATOMS: atom_id res chain seq x y z
N THR A 1 -12.07 -3.60 6.48
CA THR A 1 -11.46 -2.64 5.54
C THR A 1 -12.06 -1.27 5.78
N PHE A 2 -11.34 -0.18 5.49
CA PHE A 2 -11.87 1.20 5.56
C PHE A 2 -11.93 1.84 4.16
N PRO A 3 -12.66 2.96 3.98
CA PRO A 3 -12.82 3.59 2.67
C PRO A 3 -11.50 4.12 2.09
N LEU A 4 -11.23 3.83 0.81
CA LEU A 4 -9.98 4.22 0.13
C LEU A 4 -9.71 5.73 0.12
N MET A 5 -10.76 6.55 0.11
CA MET A 5 -10.62 8.02 0.08
C MET A 5 -10.02 8.58 1.38
N LEU A 6 -10.26 7.91 2.52
CA LEU A 6 -9.76 8.35 3.83
C LEU A 6 -8.22 8.49 3.86
N PRO A 7 -7.42 7.44 3.59
CA PRO A 7 -5.97 7.54 3.58
C PRO A 7 -5.44 8.44 2.46
N ILE A 8 -6.13 8.54 1.31
CA ILE A 8 -5.75 9.46 0.23
C ILE A 8 -5.82 10.90 0.74
N GLN A 9 -6.89 11.26 1.47
CA GLN A 9 -7.03 12.57 2.11
C GLN A 9 -5.94 12.77 3.17
N CYS A 10 -5.69 11.79 4.04
CA CYS A 10 -4.61 11.87 5.04
C CYS A 10 -3.24 12.12 4.39
N ILE A 11 -2.90 11.38 3.34
CA ILE A 11 -1.64 11.55 2.60
C ILE A 11 -1.59 12.94 1.96
N LYS A 12 -2.67 13.37 1.30
CA LYS A 12 -2.75 14.68 0.64
C LYS A 12 -2.54 15.83 1.63
N PHE A 13 -3.17 15.77 2.80
CA PHE A 13 -3.10 16.83 3.81
C PHE A 13 -1.87 16.75 4.71
N SER A 14 -1.12 15.64 4.69
CA SER A 14 0.12 15.51 5.47
C SER A 14 1.20 16.52 5.09
N GLY A 15 1.14 17.11 3.88
CA GLY A 15 2.17 18.01 3.36
C GLY A 15 3.52 17.32 3.05
N ILE A 16 3.59 15.99 3.18
CA ILE A 16 4.80 15.21 2.94
C ILE A 16 5.14 15.24 1.44
N LYS A 17 6.44 15.31 1.13
CA LYS A 17 6.94 15.29 -0.25
C LYS A 17 6.51 14.02 -0.99
N LYS A 18 6.07 14.15 -2.24
CA LYS A 18 5.77 13.02 -3.15
C LYS A 18 6.96 12.06 -3.24
N GLY A 19 6.67 10.77 -3.38
CA GLY A 19 7.67 9.70 -3.39
C GLY A 19 8.22 9.31 -2.01
N SER A 20 7.79 9.96 -0.92
CA SER A 20 8.10 9.52 0.44
C SER A 20 7.36 8.22 0.79
N VAL A 21 7.71 7.64 1.94
CA VAL A 21 7.13 6.36 2.40
C VAL A 21 5.93 6.60 3.30
N VAL A 22 4.83 5.90 3.02
CA VAL A 22 3.69 5.72 3.91
C VAL A 22 3.82 4.34 4.53
N TYR A 23 3.90 4.29 5.87
CA TYR A 23 4.01 3.03 6.62
C TYR A 23 2.73 2.75 7.39
N ASP A 24 2.23 1.52 7.28
CA ASP A 24 1.06 1.03 8.02
C ASP A 24 1.42 -0.25 8.80
N PRO A 25 1.50 -0.21 10.14
CA PRO A 25 1.82 -1.38 10.95
C PRO A 25 0.68 -2.38 11.13
N PHE A 26 -0.51 -2.08 10.59
CA PHE A 26 -1.70 -2.95 10.63
C PHE A 26 -2.38 -2.97 9.26
N VAL A 27 -1.60 -3.34 8.23
CA VAL A 27 -1.99 -3.16 6.82
C VAL A 27 -3.29 -3.88 6.46
N GLY A 28 -3.62 -4.98 7.15
CA GLY A 28 -4.84 -5.74 6.92
C GLY A 28 -5.06 -6.04 5.44
N THR A 29 -6.14 -5.51 4.86
CA THR A 29 -6.49 -5.73 3.45
C THR A 29 -5.73 -4.86 2.43
N GLY A 30 -4.71 -4.09 2.83
CA GLY A 30 -3.85 -3.32 1.90
C GLY A 30 -4.34 -1.94 1.50
N THR A 31 -5.38 -1.39 2.12
CA THR A 31 -6.00 -0.13 1.68
C THR A 31 -5.04 1.07 1.79
N THR A 32 -4.25 1.18 2.87
CA THR A 32 -3.25 2.25 3.03
C THR A 32 -2.16 2.19 1.96
N VAL A 33 -1.67 0.98 1.68
CA VAL A 33 -0.60 0.75 0.69
C VAL A 33 -1.11 1.07 -0.73
N LEU A 34 -2.36 0.71 -1.05
CA LEU A 34 -3.01 1.12 -2.30
C LEU A 34 -3.17 2.65 -2.42
N ALA A 35 -3.61 3.30 -1.33
CA ALA A 35 -3.76 4.76 -1.30
C ALA A 35 -2.44 5.51 -1.47
N ALA A 36 -1.35 4.99 -0.89
CA ALA A 36 -0.01 5.52 -1.06
C ALA A 36 0.39 5.51 -2.55
N THR A 37 0.16 4.40 -3.24
CA THR A 37 0.45 4.25 -4.66
C THR A 37 -0.34 5.23 -5.53
N ILE A 38 -1.65 5.33 -5.31
CA ILE A 38 -2.51 6.30 -6.02
C ILE A 38 -2.01 7.73 -5.79
N SER A 39 -1.50 8.01 -4.59
CA SER A 39 -0.95 9.31 -4.21
C SER A 39 0.48 9.55 -4.70
N LYS A 40 1.06 8.65 -5.50
CA LYS A 40 2.47 8.69 -5.98
C LYS A 40 3.47 8.72 -4.82
N MET A 41 3.25 7.84 -3.86
CA MET A 41 4.08 7.59 -2.68
C MET A 41 4.50 6.11 -2.67
N LYS A 42 5.53 5.78 -1.89
CA LYS A 42 5.90 4.39 -1.61
C LYS A 42 5.07 3.89 -0.44
N GLY A 43 4.45 2.72 -0.55
CA GLY A 43 3.66 2.13 0.52
C GLY A 43 4.38 0.93 1.14
N ILE A 44 4.52 0.89 2.46
CA ILE A 44 5.00 -0.28 3.20
C ILE A 44 3.94 -0.65 4.24
N GLY A 45 3.48 -1.88 4.22
CA GLY A 45 2.54 -2.40 5.21
C GLY A 45 3.07 -3.63 5.94
N THR A 46 2.84 -3.71 7.24
CA THR A 46 3.07 -4.93 8.02
C THR A 46 1.78 -5.39 8.70
N ASP A 47 1.68 -6.71 8.89
CA ASP A 47 0.63 -7.35 9.66
C ASP A 47 1.22 -8.61 10.29
N ILE A 48 0.74 -8.96 11.47
CA ILE A 48 1.13 -10.20 12.14
C ILE A 48 0.44 -11.41 11.50
N ASP A 49 -0.77 -11.22 10.96
CA ASP A 49 -1.52 -12.27 10.31
C ASP A 49 -1.06 -12.43 8.85
N LYS A 50 -0.50 -13.60 8.55
CA LYS A 50 -0.07 -13.96 7.20
C LYS A 50 -1.21 -13.96 6.20
N ASN A 51 -2.43 -14.29 6.63
CA ASN A 51 -3.61 -14.31 5.76
C ASN A 51 -3.94 -12.89 5.25
N TYR A 52 -3.82 -11.87 6.11
CA TYR A 52 -3.97 -10.47 5.69
C TYR A 52 -2.87 -10.06 4.72
N ILE A 53 -1.63 -10.48 4.97
CA ILE A 53 -0.53 -10.23 4.04
C ILE A 53 -0.79 -10.86 2.67
N GLU A 54 -1.20 -12.13 2.60
CA GLU A 54 -1.52 -12.80 1.34
C GLU A 54 -2.72 -12.16 0.61
N PHE A 55 -3.76 -11.80 1.35
CA PHE A 55 -4.91 -11.09 0.80
C PHE A 55 -4.51 -9.74 0.22
N SER A 56 -3.75 -8.95 0.99
CA SER A 56 -3.23 -7.64 0.59
C SER A 56 -2.38 -7.77 -0.68
N LYS A 57 -1.48 -8.74 -0.75
CA LYS A 57 -0.67 -9.03 -1.95
C LYS A 57 -1.53 -9.30 -3.19
N LYS A 58 -2.48 -10.23 -3.08
CA LYS A 58 -3.38 -10.58 -4.20
C LYS A 58 -4.17 -9.37 -4.67
N ARG A 59 -4.73 -8.59 -3.74
CA ARG A 59 -5.47 -7.37 -4.06
C ARG A 59 -4.58 -6.37 -4.80
N LEU A 60 -3.41 -6.05 -4.26
CA LEU A 60 -2.50 -5.07 -4.85
C LEU A 60 -2.03 -5.49 -6.25
N LEU A 61 -1.75 -6.78 -6.47
CA LEU A 61 -1.43 -7.33 -7.80
C LEU A 61 -2.59 -7.22 -8.80
N THR A 62 -3.84 -7.41 -8.34
CA THR A 62 -5.01 -7.22 -9.20
C THR A 62 -5.16 -5.76 -9.60
N GLU A 63 -5.09 -4.84 -8.63
CA GLU A 63 -5.14 -3.40 -8.88
C GLU A 63 -3.98 -2.92 -9.78
N ALA A 64 -2.81 -3.53 -9.65
CA ALA A 64 -1.64 -3.31 -10.50
C ALA A 64 -1.93 -3.55 -11.97
N LYS A 65 -2.58 -4.69 -12.27
CA LYS A 65 -2.92 -5.09 -13.64
C LYS A 65 -3.94 -4.15 -14.28
N HIS A 66 -4.84 -3.57 -13.48
CA HIS A 66 -5.87 -2.65 -13.99
C HIS A 66 -5.35 -1.22 -14.17
N ASN A 67 -4.28 -0.80 -13.48
CA ASN A 67 -3.75 0.56 -13.51
C ASN A 67 -2.25 0.62 -13.86
N SER A 68 -1.90 0.15 -15.06
CA SER A 68 -0.52 0.01 -15.54
C SER A 68 0.32 1.30 -15.57
N SER A 69 -0.32 2.49 -15.62
CA SER A 69 0.38 3.78 -15.70
C SER A 69 0.84 4.36 -14.35
N VAL A 70 0.31 3.86 -13.22
CA VAL A 70 0.60 4.40 -11.87
C VAL A 70 1.56 3.50 -11.11
N LEU A 71 1.56 2.19 -11.39
CA LEU A 71 2.26 1.20 -10.58
C LEU A 71 3.69 0.87 -10.99
N SER A 72 4.15 1.18 -12.20
CA SER A 72 5.49 0.77 -12.67
C SER A 72 6.67 1.52 -12.00
N SER A 73 6.41 2.54 -11.16
CA SER A 73 7.46 3.40 -10.58
C SER A 73 7.50 3.43 -9.04
N HIS A 74 6.50 2.86 -8.36
CA HIS A 74 6.39 2.92 -6.90
C HIS A 74 6.36 1.51 -6.34
N SER A 75 7.48 1.08 -5.76
CA SER A 75 7.60 -0.20 -5.07
C SER A 75 6.58 -0.23 -3.92
N LEU A 76 5.56 -1.08 -4.03
CA LEU A 76 4.67 -1.39 -2.92
C LEU A 76 5.26 -2.54 -2.14
N PHE A 77 5.11 -2.49 -0.82
CA PHE A 77 5.60 -3.56 0.03
C PHE A 77 4.59 -4.00 1.07
N CYS A 78 4.52 -5.31 1.28
CA CYS A 78 3.68 -5.94 2.27
C CYS A 78 4.47 -7.06 2.96
N SER A 79 4.71 -6.95 4.26
CA SER A 79 5.63 -7.83 5.00
C SER A 79 4.95 -8.46 6.20
N THR A 80 5.28 -9.73 6.45
CA THR A 80 5.11 -10.31 7.81
C THR A 80 6.39 -10.04 8.60
N ASN A 81 6.42 -10.37 9.89
CA ASN A 81 7.67 -10.38 10.70
C ASN A 81 8.80 -11.27 10.12
N ARG A 82 8.59 -11.99 9.01
CA ARG A 82 9.56 -12.91 8.41
C ARG A 82 9.92 -12.63 6.94
N GLY A 83 9.56 -11.47 6.37
CA GLY A 83 10.07 -11.07 5.05
C GLY A 83 9.21 -10.09 4.27
N LEU A 84 9.89 -9.23 3.50
CA LEU A 84 9.33 -8.17 2.66
C LEU A 84 8.98 -8.70 1.27
N PHE A 85 7.77 -8.39 0.79
CA PHE A 85 7.37 -8.65 -0.59
C PHE A 85 7.29 -7.34 -1.36
N THR A 86 7.77 -7.34 -2.59
CA THR A 86 7.71 -6.22 -3.52
C THR A 86 6.83 -6.57 -4.70
N ILE A 87 6.04 -5.61 -5.18
CA ILE A 87 5.16 -5.74 -6.35
C ILE A 87 5.76 -5.03 -7.55
#